data_AF-A0A833JAY3-F1
#
_entry.id   AF-A0A833JAY3-F1
#
_cell.length_a   1.000
_cell.length_b   1.000
_cell.length_c   1.000
_cell.angle_alpha   90.00
_cell.angle_beta   90.00
_cell.angle_gamma   90.00
#
_symmetry.space_group_name_H-M   'P 1'
#
loop_
_entity.id
_entity.type
_entity.pdbx_description
1 polymer ?
#
loop_
_entity_poly.entity_id
_entity_poly.type
_entity_poly.pdbx_seq_one_letter_code
_entity_poly.pdbx_strand_id
1 'polypeptide(L)'
;MKLIKGMFGWHSNKQIFKTDVVKLSGKKFTDELLFNTNYPKKFPPFVNLDCPFIFQDQINTCGDTSVKMLTSFQMLHFRSSVEFNRQLQKINNFISKKRGAFCGTSNDDLFSMGLDSISLPENIRNNMKEFSSWLAYALYHLGPLVISINIFSGRVGHAVVVKGIENNTLLIHDPWYGGDQFVHCNNFFKVYDKLNDTFMFLPNAFLNKMYSSRQKEIIFNLSYRDIPKPIPLLKQTDVLRSIIVTNNS
;
A
#
# COMPACT_ATOMS: atom_id res chain seq x y z
N MET A 1 13.43 -34.03 -2.57
CA MET A 1 12.31 -34.00 -3.56
C MET A 1 10.89 -33.83 -2.98
N LYS A 2 10.67 -33.77 -1.65
CA LYS A 2 9.33 -33.48 -1.07
C LYS A 2 8.96 -31.99 -0.98
N LEU A 3 9.95 -31.09 -0.87
CA LEU A 3 9.74 -29.63 -0.82
C LEU A 3 9.14 -29.06 -2.13
N ILE A 4 9.56 -29.61 -3.27
CA ILE A 4 9.17 -29.11 -4.60
C ILE A 4 7.71 -29.50 -4.92
N LYS A 5 7.25 -30.70 -4.54
CA LYS A 5 5.83 -31.09 -4.75
C LYS A 5 4.82 -30.29 -3.92
N GLY A 6 5.27 -29.57 -2.88
CA GLY A 6 4.43 -28.64 -2.11
C GLY A 6 4.34 -27.22 -2.70
N MET A 7 5.16 -26.88 -3.70
CA MET A 7 5.18 -25.55 -4.34
C MET A 7 4.45 -25.52 -5.69
N PHE A 8 4.24 -26.68 -6.34
CA PHE A 8 3.75 -26.78 -7.73
C PHE A 8 2.27 -27.13 -7.90
N GLY A 9 1.51 -27.03 -6.82
CA GLY A 9 0.07 -26.82 -6.90
C GLY A 9 -0.28 -26.02 -5.67
N TRP A 10 -1.08 -24.96 -5.80
CA TRP A 10 -1.96 -24.38 -4.77
C TRP A 10 -2.21 -22.90 -5.06
N HIS A 11 -3.25 -22.61 -5.86
CA HIS A 11 -4.20 -21.60 -5.41
C HIS A 11 -4.84 -22.15 -4.14
N SER A 12 -4.19 -21.92 -3.01
CA SER A 12 -4.75 -22.26 -1.73
C SER A 12 -5.83 -21.24 -1.45
N ASN A 13 -7.10 -21.62 -1.69
CA ASN A 13 -8.27 -20.92 -1.16
C ASN A 13 -8.30 -20.88 0.39
N LYS A 14 -7.27 -21.41 1.08
CA LYS A 14 -7.11 -21.18 2.51
C LYS A 14 -6.55 -19.77 2.70
N GLN A 15 -7.41 -18.85 3.13
CA GLN A 15 -7.01 -17.55 3.67
C GLN A 15 -5.85 -17.72 4.66
N ILE A 16 -4.79 -16.93 4.50
CA ILE A 16 -3.70 -16.82 5.49
C ILE A 16 -4.27 -16.39 6.84
N PHE A 17 -5.28 -15.52 6.80
CA PHE A 17 -5.96 -14.97 7.96
C PHE A 17 -7.18 -15.84 8.29
N LYS A 18 -6.97 -16.90 9.08
CA LYS A 18 -8.09 -17.57 9.72
C LYS A 18 -8.64 -16.66 10.82
N THR A 19 -9.96 -16.54 10.83
CA THR A 19 -10.85 -15.94 11.85
C THR A 19 -10.98 -14.41 11.86
N ASP A 20 -12.25 -14.01 11.80
CA ASP A 20 -12.87 -12.70 11.94
C ASP A 20 -12.68 -11.71 10.79
N VAL A 21 -13.30 -12.04 9.65
CA VAL A 21 -13.65 -11.04 8.63
C VAL A 21 -14.69 -10.10 9.23
N VAL A 22 -14.22 -9.03 9.89
CA VAL A 22 -15.07 -7.91 10.25
C VAL A 22 -15.54 -7.30 8.93
N LYS A 23 -16.85 -7.39 8.68
CA LYS A 23 -17.48 -6.78 7.52
C LYS A 23 -17.25 -5.27 7.61
N LEU A 24 -16.47 -4.71 6.68
CA LEU A 24 -16.31 -3.27 6.59
C LEU A 24 -17.68 -2.62 6.44
N SER A 25 -17.85 -1.39 6.95
CA SER A 25 -19.14 -0.70 6.94
C SER A 25 -19.68 -0.42 5.53
N GLY A 26 -18.88 -0.67 4.48
CA GLY A 26 -19.24 -0.39 3.10
C GLY A 26 -19.33 1.12 2.80
N LYS A 27 -19.04 1.98 3.78
CA LYS A 27 -18.95 3.42 3.59
C LYS A 27 -17.81 3.67 2.60
N LYS A 28 -18.09 4.35 1.49
CA LYS A 28 -17.03 4.96 0.71
C LYS A 28 -16.54 6.17 1.50
N PHE A 29 -15.25 6.50 1.41
CA PHE A 29 -14.75 7.72 2.03
C PHE A 29 -15.59 8.87 1.49
N THR A 30 -16.39 9.50 2.34
CA THR A 30 -17.22 10.65 1.98
C THR A 30 -16.31 11.85 1.81
N ASP A 31 -16.57 12.68 0.79
CA ASP A 31 -15.86 13.91 0.43
C ASP A 31 -15.93 15.02 1.51
N GLU A 32 -15.79 14.67 2.79
CA GLU A 32 -15.63 15.65 3.84
C GLU A 32 -14.22 16.22 3.77
N LEU A 33 -14.16 17.56 3.68
CA LEU A 33 -12.95 18.36 3.75
C LEU A 33 -12.18 18.01 5.02
N LEU A 34 -11.21 17.11 4.90
CA LEU A 34 -10.18 16.95 5.91
C LEU A 34 -9.35 18.23 5.91
N PHE A 35 -9.63 19.06 6.91
CA PHE A 35 -8.87 20.26 7.29
C PHE A 35 -7.36 19.99 7.23
N ASN A 36 -6.54 21.03 7.17
CA ASN A 36 -5.10 20.96 7.44
C ASN A 36 -4.85 20.21 8.76
N THR A 37 -4.76 18.88 8.73
CA THR A 37 -4.77 18.10 9.96
C THR A 37 -3.35 18.03 10.49
N ASN A 38 -3.17 18.59 11.68
CA ASN A 38 -2.01 18.33 12.50
C ASN A 38 -2.11 16.86 12.98
N TYR A 39 -1.33 15.96 12.36
CA TYR A 39 -0.91 14.67 12.93
C TYR A 39 -1.90 13.50 13.04
N PRO A 40 -1.43 12.23 13.04
CA PRO A 40 -2.30 11.09 13.25
C PRO A 40 -2.25 10.57 14.70
N LYS A 41 -2.55 11.41 15.70
CA LYS A 41 -3.12 10.87 16.96
C LYS A 41 -4.63 10.68 16.85
N LYS A 42 -5.26 11.40 15.91
CA LYS A 42 -6.69 11.42 15.64
C LYS A 42 -6.91 11.68 14.15
N PHE A 43 -6.84 10.65 13.32
CA PHE A 43 -7.29 10.68 11.93
C PHE A 43 -8.48 9.74 11.79
N PRO A 44 -9.48 10.00 10.93
CA PRO A 44 -10.58 9.07 10.73
C PRO A 44 -9.99 7.68 10.43
N PRO A 45 -10.35 6.63 11.18
CA PRO A 45 -9.72 5.33 11.03
C PRO A 45 -10.31 4.60 9.82
N PHE A 46 -10.75 5.34 8.80
CA PHE A 46 -11.43 4.83 7.62
C PHE A 46 -10.78 5.41 6.37
N VAL A 47 -10.08 4.56 5.62
CA VAL A 47 -9.60 4.82 4.27
C VAL A 47 -9.82 3.55 3.47
N ASN A 48 -10.40 3.66 2.27
CA ASN A 48 -10.52 2.55 1.33
C ASN A 48 -10.26 3.08 -0.07
N LEU A 49 -9.06 2.83 -0.58
CA LEU A 49 -8.62 3.27 -1.89
C LEU A 49 -9.14 2.29 -2.96
N ASP A 50 -9.57 2.81 -4.09
CA ASP A 50 -9.96 1.99 -5.25
C ASP A 50 -8.71 1.53 -6.02
N CYS A 51 -7.94 0.65 -5.39
CA CYS A 51 -6.74 0.02 -5.94
C CYS A 51 -7.12 -1.23 -6.73
N PRO A 52 -6.71 -1.37 -8.01
CA PRO A 52 -6.95 -2.60 -8.76
C PRO A 52 -6.18 -3.79 -8.18
N PHE A 53 -6.84 -4.94 -8.16
CA PHE A 53 -6.22 -6.20 -7.81
C PHE A 53 -5.62 -6.90 -9.02
N ILE A 54 -4.41 -7.48 -8.86
CA ILE A 54 -3.71 -8.27 -9.87
C ILE A 54 -3.12 -9.50 -9.18
N PHE A 55 -3.39 -10.70 -9.72
CA PHE A 55 -2.75 -11.94 -9.28
C PHE A 55 -1.30 -12.03 -9.77
N GLN A 56 -0.42 -12.63 -8.97
CA GLN A 56 0.93 -12.92 -9.42
C GLN A 56 0.94 -14.12 -10.39
N ASP A 57 1.64 -13.97 -11.51
CA ASP A 57 1.71 -15.02 -12.54
C ASP A 57 2.76 -16.10 -12.21
N GLN A 58 3.75 -15.74 -11.37
CA GLN A 58 4.91 -16.59 -11.09
C GLN A 58 5.27 -16.58 -9.60
N ILE A 59 5.89 -17.66 -9.14
CA ILE A 59 6.47 -17.75 -7.80
C ILE A 59 7.51 -16.61 -7.62
N ASN A 60 7.53 -16.01 -6.44
CA ASN A 60 8.42 -14.89 -6.05
C ASN A 60 8.18 -13.56 -6.80
N THR A 61 7.07 -13.40 -7.51
CA THR A 61 6.71 -12.13 -8.16
C THR A 61 5.69 -11.30 -7.38
N CYS A 62 5.51 -11.57 -6.08
CA CYS A 62 4.61 -10.81 -5.21
C CYS A 62 5.00 -9.32 -5.13
N GLY A 63 6.29 -9.00 -5.08
CA GLY A 63 6.78 -7.61 -5.11
C GLY A 63 6.48 -6.91 -6.43
N ASP A 64 6.80 -7.55 -7.56
CA ASP A 64 6.54 -7.04 -8.92
C ASP A 64 5.04 -6.79 -9.14
N THR A 65 4.22 -7.74 -8.70
CA THR A 65 2.76 -7.65 -8.80
C THR A 65 2.20 -6.56 -7.90
N SER A 66 2.78 -6.36 -6.72
CA SER A 66 2.44 -5.24 -5.85
C SER A 66 2.76 -3.89 -6.50
N VAL A 67 3.91 -3.77 -7.18
CA VAL A 67 4.27 -2.57 -7.96
C VAL A 67 3.29 -2.36 -9.13
N LYS A 68 2.87 -3.42 -9.83
CA LYS A 68 1.82 -3.33 -10.88
C LYS A 68 0.53 -2.73 -10.32
N MET A 69 0.09 -3.15 -9.13
CA MET A 69 -1.14 -2.64 -8.49
C MET A 69 -1.00 -1.16 -8.12
N LEU A 70 0.10 -0.75 -7.49
CA LEU A 70 0.37 0.67 -7.18
C LEU A 70 0.40 1.54 -8.45
N THR A 71 1.04 1.04 -9.50
CA THR A 71 1.14 1.73 -10.79
C THR A 71 -0.23 1.89 -11.44
N SER A 72 -1.04 0.83 -11.41
CA SER A 72 -2.41 0.84 -11.95
C SER A 72 -3.29 1.83 -11.19
N PHE A 73 -3.18 1.87 -9.86
CA PHE A 73 -3.84 2.90 -9.05
C PHE A 73 -3.42 4.31 -9.50
N GLN A 74 -2.13 4.58 -9.67
CA GLN A 74 -1.68 5.90 -10.10
C GLN A 74 -2.24 6.30 -11.47
N MET A 75 -2.29 5.34 -12.41
CA MET A 75 -2.82 5.56 -13.77
C MET A 75 -4.33 5.86 -13.80
N LEU A 76 -5.11 5.23 -12.91
CA LEU A 76 -6.55 5.44 -12.85
C LEU A 76 -6.93 6.76 -12.19
N HIS A 77 -6.19 7.14 -11.14
CA HIS A 77 -6.59 8.23 -10.26
C HIS A 77 -5.91 9.55 -10.63
N PHE A 78 -4.71 9.54 -11.23
CA PHE A 78 -3.96 10.76 -11.50
C PHE A 78 -3.71 11.00 -12.98
N ARG A 79 -3.50 12.28 -13.33
CA ARG A 79 -3.15 12.66 -14.70
C ARG A 79 -1.76 12.16 -15.05
N SER A 80 -1.60 11.65 -16.27
CA SER A 80 -0.28 11.37 -16.82
C SER A 80 0.57 12.64 -16.83
N SER A 81 1.85 12.47 -16.52
CA SER A 81 2.87 13.52 -16.63
C SER A 81 4.10 12.95 -17.31
N VAL A 82 4.94 13.80 -17.89
CA VAL A 82 6.21 13.39 -18.50
C VAL A 82 7.07 12.60 -17.50
N GLU A 83 7.09 13.03 -16.24
CA GLU A 83 7.85 12.37 -15.19
C GLU A 83 7.25 11.00 -14.82
N PHE A 84 5.93 10.91 -14.71
CA PHE A 84 5.26 9.63 -14.50
C PHE A 84 5.52 8.65 -15.66
N ASN A 85 5.49 9.12 -16.91
CA ASN A 85 5.80 8.28 -18.08
C ASN A 85 7.26 7.78 -18.04
N ARG A 86 8.21 8.60 -17.58
CA ARG A 86 9.61 8.18 -17.37
C ARG A 86 9.73 7.13 -16.27
N GLN A 87 8.98 7.28 -15.18
CA GLN A 87 8.92 6.29 -14.10
C GLN A 87 8.28 4.97 -14.58
N LEU A 88 7.21 5.05 -15.38
CA LEU A 88 6.57 3.89 -16.01
C LEU A 88 7.53 3.08 -16.88
N GLN A 89 8.44 3.73 -17.62
CA GLN A 89 9.46 3.01 -18.40
C GLN A 89 10.37 2.16 -17.49
N LYS A 90 10.81 2.71 -16.36
CA LYS A 90 11.63 1.97 -15.38
C LYS A 90 10.86 0.80 -14.77
N ILE A 91 9.61 1.04 -14.39
CA ILE A 91 8.71 0.04 -13.80
C ILE A 91 8.43 -1.10 -14.80
N ASN A 92 8.10 -0.78 -16.05
CA ASN A 92 7.86 -1.78 -17.09
C ASN A 92 9.12 -2.61 -17.37
N ASN A 93 10.29 -1.96 -17.46
CA ASN A 93 11.55 -2.67 -17.63
C ASN A 93 11.81 -3.64 -16.48
N PHE A 94 11.56 -3.22 -15.24
CA PHE A 94 11.71 -4.08 -14.07
C PHE A 94 10.74 -5.27 -14.09
N ILE A 95 9.45 -5.01 -14.27
CA ILE A 95 8.40 -6.03 -14.26
C ILE A 95 8.60 -7.05 -15.40
N SER A 96 9.17 -6.62 -16.52
CA SER A 96 9.47 -7.51 -17.66
C SER A 96 10.64 -8.46 -17.39
N LYS A 97 11.47 -8.20 -16.37
CA LYS A 97 12.58 -9.09 -16.03
C LYS A 97 12.03 -10.41 -15.48
N LYS A 98 12.43 -11.52 -16.09
CA LYS A 98 12.15 -12.84 -15.54
C LYS A 98 12.90 -13.00 -14.22
N ARG A 99 12.19 -13.31 -13.14
CA ARG A 99 12.81 -13.71 -11.88
C ARG A 99 13.19 -15.18 -11.90
N GLY A 100 14.29 -15.52 -11.24
CA GLY A 100 14.64 -16.91 -10.97
C GLY A 100 13.71 -17.51 -9.91
N ALA A 101 13.62 -18.85 -9.85
CA ALA A 101 12.75 -19.57 -8.92
C ALA A 101 13.07 -19.34 -7.42
N PHE A 102 14.17 -18.68 -7.09
CA PHE A 102 14.63 -18.42 -5.71
C PHE A 102 14.94 -16.93 -5.44
N CYS A 103 14.66 -16.04 -6.39
CA CYS A 103 14.94 -14.62 -6.24
C CYS A 103 13.63 -13.83 -6.21
N GLY A 104 13.31 -13.25 -5.06
CA GLY A 104 12.21 -12.30 -4.92
C GLY A 104 12.62 -10.87 -5.28
N THR A 105 11.71 -9.92 -5.08
CA THR A 105 12.00 -8.48 -5.15
C THR A 105 12.67 -8.01 -3.86
N SER A 106 13.78 -7.28 -3.95
CA SER A 106 14.43 -6.62 -2.81
C SER A 106 13.95 -5.18 -2.62
N ASN A 107 14.30 -4.55 -1.49
CA ASN A 107 14.03 -3.11 -1.32
C ASN A 107 14.85 -2.25 -2.30
N ASP A 108 16.10 -2.63 -2.60
CA ASP A 108 16.96 -1.92 -3.57
C ASP A 108 16.36 -1.95 -4.98
N ASP A 109 15.80 -3.10 -5.36
CA ASP A 109 15.02 -3.28 -6.57
C ASP A 109 13.88 -2.24 -6.64
N LEU A 110 13.11 -2.10 -5.55
CA LEU A 110 12.00 -1.14 -5.45
C LEU A 110 12.47 0.31 -5.55
N PHE A 111 13.53 0.69 -4.83
CA PHE A 111 14.11 2.03 -4.89
C PHE A 111 14.65 2.35 -6.29
N SER A 112 15.26 1.38 -6.99
CA SER A 112 15.80 1.59 -8.34
C SER A 112 14.74 1.99 -9.37
N MET A 113 13.48 1.59 -9.14
CA MET A 113 12.33 1.99 -9.96
C MET A 113 11.72 3.33 -9.57
N GLY A 114 12.19 3.92 -8.47
CA GLY A 114 11.69 5.19 -7.95
C GLY A 114 10.49 5.05 -7.02
N LEU A 115 10.30 3.89 -6.36
CA LEU A 115 9.50 3.86 -5.14
C LEU A 115 10.27 4.59 -4.03
N ASP A 116 9.53 5.11 -3.07
CA ASP A 116 10.05 5.73 -1.86
C ASP A 116 9.42 5.05 -0.64
N SER A 117 9.89 5.38 0.56
CA SER A 117 9.55 4.64 1.76
C SER A 117 9.32 5.51 2.98
N ILE A 118 8.45 5.04 3.87
CA ILE A 118 8.25 5.56 5.23
C ILE A 118 8.46 4.42 6.22
N SER A 119 9.00 4.73 7.39
CA SER A 119 9.17 3.76 8.47
C SER A 119 8.08 3.95 9.52
N LEU A 120 7.53 2.84 10.02
CA LEU A 120 6.59 2.85 11.15
C LEU A 120 7.34 3.24 12.44
N PRO A 121 7.00 4.36 13.10
CA PRO A 121 7.64 4.73 14.35
C PRO A 121 7.42 3.69 15.45
N GLU A 122 8.47 3.39 16.23
CA GLU A 122 8.45 2.36 17.27
C GLU A 122 7.36 2.61 18.34
N ASN A 123 7.17 3.88 18.73
CA ASN A 123 6.15 4.28 19.69
C ASN A 123 4.72 4.04 19.17
N ILE A 124 4.50 4.09 17.85
CA ILE A 124 3.20 3.83 17.22
C ILE A 124 2.92 2.34 17.09
N ARG A 125 3.96 1.52 16.85
CA ARG A 125 3.84 0.06 16.66
C ARG A 125 3.07 -0.62 17.78
N ASN A 126 3.27 -0.18 19.02
CA ASN A 126 2.67 -0.79 20.21
C ASN A 126 1.32 -0.17 20.59
N ASN A 127 0.83 0.81 19.84
CA ASN A 127 -0.44 1.50 20.11
C ASN A 127 -1.38 1.39 18.89
N MET A 128 -2.36 0.47 18.95
CA MET A 128 -3.24 0.17 17.82
C MET A 128 -4.03 1.38 17.31
N LYS A 129 -4.45 2.28 18.21
CA LYS A 129 -5.21 3.48 17.83
C LYS A 129 -4.34 4.47 17.06
N GLU A 130 -3.11 4.67 17.52
CA GLU A 130 -2.13 5.50 16.85
C GLU A 130 -1.68 4.87 15.53
N PHE A 131 -1.46 3.55 15.48
CA PHE A 131 -1.15 2.83 14.25
C PHE A 131 -2.25 3.02 13.21
N SER A 132 -3.50 2.84 13.61
CA SER A 132 -4.63 2.95 12.69
C SER A 132 -4.77 4.37 12.13
N SER A 133 -4.58 5.37 12.99
CA SER A 133 -4.56 6.77 12.57
C SER A 133 -3.38 7.06 11.63
N TRP A 134 -2.19 6.55 11.95
CA TRP A 134 -0.96 6.76 11.18
C TRP A 134 -1.07 6.13 9.79
N LEU A 135 -1.56 4.90 9.72
CA LEU A 135 -1.75 4.18 8.47
C LEU A 135 -2.83 4.84 7.61
N ALA A 136 -3.94 5.27 8.20
CA ALA A 136 -4.99 6.00 7.49
C ALA A 136 -4.43 7.30 6.89
N TYR A 137 -3.64 8.06 7.65
CA TYR A 137 -2.98 9.27 7.15
C TYR A 137 -2.00 8.98 6.01
N ALA A 138 -1.17 7.94 6.16
CA ALA A 138 -0.24 7.51 5.11
C ALA A 138 -0.98 7.14 3.82
N LEU A 139 -2.02 6.30 3.91
CA LEU A 139 -2.83 5.88 2.76
C LEU A 139 -3.52 7.07 2.07
N TYR A 140 -4.07 8.00 2.85
CA TYR A 140 -4.74 9.19 2.31
C TYR A 140 -3.78 10.06 1.50
N HIS A 141 -2.55 10.25 1.97
CA HIS A 141 -1.61 11.17 1.34
C HIS A 141 -0.69 10.53 0.29
N LEU A 142 -0.36 9.25 0.43
CA LEU A 142 0.61 8.53 -0.40
C LEU A 142 -0.04 7.53 -1.35
N GLY A 143 -1.32 7.19 -1.14
CA GLY A 143 -1.99 6.11 -1.85
C GLY A 143 -1.69 4.73 -1.26
N PRO A 144 -1.93 3.63 -2.01
CA PRO A 144 -1.68 2.29 -1.53
C PRO A 144 -0.20 2.05 -1.21
N LEU A 145 0.06 1.25 -0.19
CA LEU A 145 1.40 0.99 0.34
C LEU A 145 1.77 -0.48 0.13
N VAL A 146 2.98 -0.76 -0.35
CA VAL A 146 3.55 -2.12 -0.35
C VAL A 146 4.25 -2.34 0.97
N ILE A 147 4.02 -3.51 1.56
CA ILE A 147 4.68 -3.92 2.79
C ILE A 147 5.19 -5.35 2.67
N SER A 148 6.28 -5.62 3.37
CA SER A 148 6.81 -6.96 3.54
C SER A 148 6.24 -7.60 4.79
N ILE A 149 5.73 -8.83 4.65
CA ILE A 149 5.26 -9.68 5.74
C ILE A 149 5.98 -11.03 5.65
N ASN A 150 6.02 -11.74 6.77
CA ASN A 150 6.55 -13.09 6.85
C ASN A 150 5.41 -14.11 6.96
N ILE A 151 5.29 -14.96 5.94
CA ILE A 151 4.33 -16.07 5.90
C ILE A 151 5.02 -17.39 6.28
N PHE A 152 4.22 -18.45 6.47
CA PHE A 152 4.70 -19.78 6.89
C PHE A 152 5.58 -19.76 8.15
N SER A 153 5.08 -19.12 9.21
CA SER A 153 5.74 -19.03 10.52
C SER A 153 7.13 -18.37 10.46
N GLY A 154 7.26 -17.28 9.70
CA GLY A 154 8.51 -16.51 9.66
C GLY A 154 9.50 -16.92 8.58
N ARG A 155 9.18 -17.92 7.75
CA ARG A 155 10.18 -18.57 6.86
C ARG A 155 10.24 -18.00 5.46
N VAL A 156 9.21 -17.30 5.02
CA VAL A 156 9.09 -16.81 3.65
C VAL A 156 8.64 -15.36 3.69
N GLY A 157 9.49 -14.46 3.19
CA GLY A 157 9.12 -13.08 2.95
C GLY A 157 8.10 -12.98 1.81
N HIS A 158 7.11 -12.13 1.99
CA HIS A 158 6.01 -11.94 1.05
C HIS A 158 5.61 -10.46 1.01
N ALA A 159 5.28 -9.97 -0.18
CA ALA A 159 4.85 -8.58 -0.36
C ALA A 159 3.33 -8.53 -0.57
N VAL A 160 2.67 -7.62 0.15
CA VAL A 160 1.23 -7.34 0.00
C VAL A 160 1.01 -5.84 -0.14
N VAL A 161 -0.13 -5.46 -0.72
CA VAL A 161 -0.53 -4.05 -0.85
C VAL A 161 -1.58 -3.73 0.20
N VAL A 162 -1.32 -2.77 1.08
CA VAL A 162 -2.32 -2.16 1.95
C VAL A 162 -3.01 -1.05 1.16
N LYS A 163 -4.32 -1.15 1.00
CA LYS A 163 -5.15 -0.17 0.28
C LYS A 163 -6.19 0.50 1.17
N GLY A 164 -6.33 0.04 2.41
CA GLY A 164 -7.30 0.60 3.31
C GLY A 164 -7.10 0.19 4.76
N ILE A 165 -7.81 0.89 5.62
CA ILE A 165 -7.97 0.58 7.03
C ILE A 165 -9.36 1.04 7.47
N GLU A 166 -10.03 0.21 8.25
CA GLU A 166 -11.24 0.56 8.99
C GLU A 166 -11.09 0.13 10.45
N ASN A 167 -11.12 1.09 11.36
CA ASN A 167 -10.85 0.85 12.78
C ASN A 167 -9.51 0.11 12.94
N ASN A 168 -9.54 -1.11 13.48
CA ASN A 168 -8.36 -1.98 13.65
C ASN A 168 -8.27 -3.09 12.60
N THR A 169 -8.81 -2.87 11.40
CA THR A 169 -8.80 -3.86 10.31
C THR A 169 -8.19 -3.26 9.07
N LEU A 170 -7.10 -3.86 8.58
CA LEU A 170 -6.48 -3.52 7.31
C LEU A 170 -7.28 -4.14 6.16
N LEU A 171 -7.35 -3.43 5.05
CA LEU A 171 -7.78 -3.95 3.77
C LEU A 171 -6.56 -4.07 2.85
N ILE A 172 -6.27 -5.31 2.43
CA ILE A 172 -5.07 -5.62 1.65
C ILE A 172 -5.40 -6.35 0.33
N HIS A 173 -4.47 -6.26 -0.60
CA HIS A 173 -4.36 -7.16 -1.74
C HIS A 173 -3.14 -8.05 -1.53
N ASP A 174 -3.38 -9.36 -1.57
CA ASP A 174 -2.34 -10.36 -1.53
C ASP A 174 -2.16 -10.95 -2.95
N PRO A 175 -1.02 -10.71 -3.62
CA PRO A 175 -0.78 -11.22 -4.97
C PRO A 175 -0.92 -12.74 -5.12
N TRP A 176 -0.77 -13.49 -4.03
CA TRP A 176 -0.91 -14.95 -4.01
C TRP A 176 -2.32 -15.38 -3.62
N TYR A 177 -2.90 -14.79 -2.57
CA TYR A 177 -4.16 -15.27 -1.98
C TYR A 177 -5.43 -14.56 -2.46
N GLY A 178 -5.31 -13.37 -3.07
CA GLY A 178 -6.45 -12.66 -3.66
C GLY A 178 -6.58 -11.19 -3.25
N GLY A 179 -7.53 -10.53 -3.91
CA GLY A 179 -7.92 -9.15 -3.62
C GLY A 179 -8.79 -9.01 -2.38
N ASP A 180 -8.94 -7.75 -1.93
CA ASP A 180 -9.78 -7.29 -0.82
C ASP A 180 -9.82 -8.19 0.42
N GLN A 181 -8.66 -8.60 0.90
CA GLN A 181 -8.53 -9.37 2.14
C GLN A 181 -8.62 -8.44 3.35
N PHE A 182 -9.42 -8.83 4.34
CA PHE A 182 -9.57 -8.11 5.59
C PHE A 182 -8.70 -8.74 6.67
N VAL A 183 -7.87 -7.93 7.33
CA VAL A 183 -6.89 -8.41 8.30
C VAL A 183 -6.94 -7.55 9.55
N HIS A 184 -7.35 -8.14 10.68
CA HIS A 184 -7.27 -7.43 11.95
C HIS A 184 -5.81 -7.08 12.29
N CYS A 185 -5.54 -5.86 12.78
CA CYS A 185 -4.20 -5.35 13.11
C CYS A 185 -3.43 -6.32 14.02
N ASN A 186 -4.08 -6.91 15.04
CA ASN A 186 -3.44 -7.91 15.91
C ASN A 186 -2.92 -9.14 15.15
N ASN A 187 -3.60 -9.57 14.09
CA ASN A 187 -3.13 -10.68 13.27
C ASN A 187 -2.05 -10.24 12.30
N PHE A 188 -2.18 -9.04 11.75
CA PHE A 188 -1.15 -8.40 10.94
C PHE A 188 0.19 -8.33 11.69
N PHE A 189 0.23 -7.83 12.92
CA PHE A 189 1.47 -7.70 13.69
C PHE A 189 2.14 -9.03 14.08
N LYS A 190 1.45 -10.17 13.95
CA LYS A 190 2.06 -11.50 14.13
C LYS A 190 2.89 -11.92 12.93
N VAL A 191 2.54 -11.45 11.74
CA VAL A 191 3.22 -11.77 10.48
C VAL A 191 4.05 -10.59 9.96
N TYR A 192 3.84 -9.39 10.50
CA TYR A 192 4.62 -8.21 10.15
C TYR A 192 6.11 -8.42 10.45
N ASP A 193 6.95 -8.11 9.47
CA ASP A 193 8.39 -8.27 9.60
C ASP A 193 8.97 -7.21 10.55
N LYS A 194 9.23 -7.60 11.80
CA LYS A 194 9.78 -6.70 12.82
C LYS A 194 11.17 -6.15 12.47
N LEU A 195 11.87 -6.78 11.52
CA LEU A 195 13.17 -6.33 11.02
C LEU A 195 13.04 -5.33 9.86
N ASN A 196 11.85 -5.21 9.26
CA ASN A 196 11.59 -4.40 8.08
C ASN A 196 10.36 -3.53 8.31
N ASP A 197 10.55 -2.41 8.98
CA ASP A 197 9.46 -1.51 9.40
C ASP A 197 8.96 -0.57 8.30
N THR A 198 9.21 -0.95 7.05
CA THR A 198 9.14 -0.06 5.90
C THR A 198 7.87 -0.27 5.11
N PHE A 199 7.14 0.83 4.89
CA PHE A 199 6.01 0.91 3.97
C PHE A 199 6.51 1.63 2.71
N MET A 200 6.49 0.91 1.59
CA MET A 200 6.92 1.42 0.30
C MET A 200 5.71 2.03 -0.43
N PHE A 201 5.92 3.13 -1.12
CA PHE A 201 4.88 3.79 -1.92
C PHE A 201 5.45 4.27 -3.25
N LEU A 202 4.55 4.51 -4.21
CA LEU A 202 4.91 5.07 -5.51
C LEU A 202 4.66 6.59 -5.48
N PRO A 203 5.71 7.45 -5.49
CA PRO A 203 5.52 8.89 -5.43
C PRO A 203 4.73 9.41 -6.62
N ASN A 204 3.77 10.29 -6.36
CA ASN A 204 3.04 10.96 -7.43
C ASN A 204 3.85 12.14 -7.96
N ALA A 205 4.55 11.91 -9.07
CA ALA A 205 5.41 12.92 -9.69
C ALA A 205 4.66 14.19 -10.14
N PHE A 206 3.40 14.08 -10.55
CA PHE A 206 2.59 15.22 -10.96
C PHE A 206 2.27 16.13 -9.76
N LEU A 207 1.79 15.54 -8.66
CA LEU A 207 1.49 16.28 -7.43
C LEU A 207 2.75 16.87 -6.81
N ASN A 208 3.87 16.15 -6.84
CA ASN A 208 5.14 16.65 -6.36
C ASN A 208 5.67 17.83 -7.19
N LYS A 209 5.35 17.88 -8.50
CA LYS A 209 5.68 19.05 -9.32
C LYS A 209 4.85 20.27 -8.95
N MET A 210 3.55 20.08 -8.66
CA MET A 210 2.65 21.16 -8.24
C MET A 210 2.95 21.65 -6.81
N TYR A 211 3.30 20.72 -5.93
CA TYR A 211 3.54 20.94 -4.50
C TYR A 211 4.88 20.33 -4.09
N SER A 212 5.98 21.01 -4.41
CA SER A 212 7.35 20.48 -4.27
C SER A 212 7.76 20.12 -2.84
N SER A 213 7.18 20.75 -1.83
CA SER A 213 7.43 20.43 -0.41
C SER A 213 6.54 19.31 0.14
N ARG A 214 5.45 18.96 -0.55
CA ARG A 214 4.39 18.08 -0.04
C ARG A 214 4.92 16.72 0.41
N GLN A 215 5.69 16.03 -0.42
CA GLN A 215 6.22 14.71 -0.06
C GLN A 215 7.13 14.79 1.17
N LYS A 216 8.01 15.78 1.21
CA LYS A 216 8.90 16.01 2.36
C LYS A 216 8.11 16.30 3.64
N GLU A 217 7.04 17.08 3.56
CA GLU A 217 6.14 17.38 4.69
C GLU A 217 5.35 16.15 5.16
N ILE A 218 4.84 15.32 4.23
CA ILE A 218 4.18 14.05 4.57
C ILE A 218 5.13 13.13 5.31
N ILE A 219 6.33 12.90 4.76
CA ILE A 219 7.35 12.04 5.36
C ILE A 219 7.74 12.58 6.75
N PHE A 220 7.91 13.89 6.87
CA PHE A 220 8.20 14.55 8.15
C PHE A 220 7.09 14.29 9.18
N ASN A 221 5.83 14.49 8.80
CA ASN A 221 4.68 14.27 9.68
C ASN A 221 4.54 12.80 10.11
N LEU A 222 4.88 11.85 9.22
CA LEU A 222 4.86 10.42 9.50
C LEU A 222 6.03 9.95 10.36
N SER A 223 7.13 10.70 10.41
CA SER A 223 8.35 10.37 11.16
C SER A 223 8.33 10.80 12.63
N TYR A 224 7.28 11.52 13.07
CA TYR A 224 6.97 11.78 14.48
C TYR A 224 8.04 12.52 15.30
N ARG A 225 8.83 13.42 14.70
CA ARG A 225 9.93 14.12 15.40
C ARG A 225 9.59 15.53 15.92
N ASP A 226 8.55 16.19 15.40
CA ASP A 226 8.27 17.61 15.66
C ASP A 226 6.77 17.96 15.51
N ILE A 227 6.41 19.23 15.74
CA ILE A 227 5.09 19.80 15.42
C ILE A 227 4.80 19.55 13.93
N PRO A 228 3.67 18.88 13.58
CA PRO A 228 3.34 18.57 12.20
C PRO A 228 3.22 19.83 11.36
N LYS A 229 3.71 19.76 10.13
CA LYS A 229 3.55 20.84 9.16
C LYS A 229 2.22 20.67 8.43
N PRO A 230 1.43 21.73 8.26
CA PRO A 230 0.25 21.70 7.40
C PRO A 230 0.63 21.25 5.99
N ILE A 231 -0.14 20.33 5.42
CA ILE A 231 0.06 19.88 4.04
C ILE A 231 -0.94 20.60 3.14
N PRO A 232 -0.50 21.23 2.03
CA PRO A 232 -1.40 21.87 1.07
C PRO A 232 -2.50 20.92 0.59
N LEU A 233 -3.74 21.41 0.62
CA LEU A 233 -4.89 20.66 0.11
C LEU A 233 -4.78 20.46 -1.40
N LEU A 234 -5.10 19.24 -1.80
CA LEU A 234 -5.35 18.87 -3.17
C LEU A 234 -6.68 19.50 -3.59
N LYS A 235 -6.67 20.45 -4.54
CA LYS A 235 -7.93 20.89 -5.15
C LYS A 235 -8.55 19.68 -5.85
N GLN A 236 -9.85 19.47 -5.68
CA GLN A 236 -10.58 18.34 -6.25
C GLN A 236 -10.37 18.20 -7.78
N THR A 237 -10.15 19.32 -8.47
CA THR A 237 -9.85 19.41 -9.91
C THR A 237 -8.51 18.78 -10.32
N ASP A 238 -7.57 18.65 -9.38
CA ASP A 238 -6.18 18.32 -9.66
C ASP A 238 -5.88 16.83 -9.43
N VAL A 239 -6.77 16.07 -8.76
CA VAL A 239 -6.38 14.82 -8.08
C VAL A 239 -7.22 13.61 -8.39
N LEU A 240 -8.49 13.74 -8.76
CA LEU A 240 -9.33 12.59 -9.05
C LEU A 240 -10.25 12.96 -10.22
N ARG A 241 -10.00 12.39 -11.40
CA ARG A 241 -11.12 12.25 -12.35
C ARG A 241 -12.06 11.25 -11.71
N SER A 242 -13.25 11.68 -11.31
CA SER A 242 -14.32 10.77 -10.95
C SER A 242 -14.57 9.85 -12.14
N ILE A 243 -14.26 8.56 -11.99
CA ILE A 243 -14.85 7.55 -12.87
C ILE A 243 -16.30 7.45 -12.40
N ILE A 244 -17.18 8.22 -13.03
CA ILE A 244 -18.61 8.00 -12.94
C ILE A 244 -18.84 6.66 -13.66
N VAL A 245 -18.89 5.57 -12.90
CA VAL A 245 -19.50 4.34 -13.38
C VAL A 245 -20.99 4.63 -13.48
N THR A 246 -21.45 5.06 -14.65
CA THR A 246 -22.89 5.03 -14.93
C THR A 246 -23.27 3.56 -14.98
N ASN A 247 -23.93 3.09 -13.93
CA ASN A 247 -24.71 1.88 -14.02
C ASN A 247 -25.81 2.18 -15.05
N ASN A 248 -25.56 1.84 -16.30
CA ASN A 248 -26.63 1.69 -17.27
C ASN A 248 -27.40 0.46 -16.83
N SER A 249 -28.55 0.74 -16.22
CA SER A 249 -29.68 -0.17 -16.06
C SER A 249 -29.99 -0.94 -17.33
#